data_AF-A0A953TX71-F1
#
_entry.id   AF-A0A953TX71-F1
#
_cell.length_a   1.000
_cell.length_b   1.000
_cell.length_c   1.000
_cell.angle_alpha   90.00
_cell.angle_beta   90.00
_cell.angle_gamma   90.00
#
_symmetry.space_group_name_H-M   'P 1'
#
loop_
_entity.id
_entity.type
_entity.pdbx_description
1 polymer ?
#
loop_
_entity_poly.entity_id
_entity_poly.type
_entity_poly.pdbx_seq_one_letter_code
_entity_poly.pdbx_strand_id
1 'polypeptide(L)'
;MLSRSRRAILLAALLISPIWIGACEKVPLLAPSGSTLTLTASATALPLNGTTQLIAQLIEPAGTPPHSGTAVSFTTTLGSIEPADASTDTSGRAVVTFKAGTTNGTATISAISGGVSATG
;
A
#
# COMPACT_ATOMS: atom_id res chain seq x y z
N MET A 1 25.60 63.49 -34.06
CA MET A 1 27.05 63.42 -33.75
C MET A 1 27.20 63.20 -32.25
N LEU A 2 27.89 62.10 -31.89
CA LEU A 2 28.40 61.71 -30.56
C LEU A 2 27.36 61.47 -29.43
N SER A 3 27.53 60.53 -28.50
CA SER A 3 28.30 59.29 -28.38
C SER A 3 27.94 58.67 -27.02
N ARG A 4 28.31 57.40 -26.83
CA ARG A 4 28.63 56.73 -25.56
C ARG A 4 27.51 56.11 -24.73
N SER A 5 27.27 54.84 -25.10
CA SER A 5 27.28 53.68 -24.22
C SER A 5 27.88 53.86 -22.82
N ARG A 6 27.17 53.36 -21.80
CA ARG A 6 27.73 52.64 -20.65
C ARG A 6 26.63 51.79 -20.00
N ARG A 7 26.98 50.53 -19.78
CA ARG A 7 26.16 49.45 -19.23
C ARG A 7 25.86 49.71 -17.75
N ALA A 8 24.63 49.48 -17.33
CA ALA A 8 24.29 49.20 -15.94
C ALA A 8 23.32 48.01 -15.94
N ILE A 9 23.91 46.82 -15.81
CA ILE A 9 23.26 45.60 -15.31
C ILE A 9 22.77 45.91 -13.88
N LEU A 10 21.70 45.24 -13.41
CA LEU A 10 21.19 45.05 -12.02
C LEU A 10 19.65 45.24 -12.05
N LEU A 11 18.74 44.35 -11.61
CA LEU A 11 18.77 43.10 -10.84
C LEU A 11 17.55 42.26 -11.28
N ALA A 12 17.76 40.99 -11.63
CA ALA A 12 16.66 40.03 -11.77
C ALA A 12 16.27 39.55 -10.36
N ALA A 13 15.07 39.90 -9.91
CA ALA A 13 14.52 39.42 -8.64
C ALA A 13 14.18 37.92 -8.76
N LEU A 14 15.07 37.08 -8.23
CA LEU A 14 14.86 35.64 -8.09
C LEU A 14 13.87 35.41 -6.94
N LEU A 15 12.59 35.21 -7.27
CA LEU A 15 11.58 34.76 -6.31
C LEU A 15 11.85 33.27 -6.00
N ILE A 16 12.67 33.01 -4.99
CA ILE A 16 12.87 31.66 -4.45
C ILE A 16 11.59 31.28 -3.70
N SER A 17 10.71 30.55 -4.38
CA SER A 17 9.55 29.92 -3.75
C SER A 17 10.05 28.85 -2.77
N PRO A 18 9.67 28.86 -1.48
CA PRO A 18 10.06 27.80 -0.56
C PRO A 18 9.33 26.53 -0.97
N ILE A 19 10.09 25.57 -1.50
CA ILE A 19 9.59 24.22 -1.76
C ILE A 19 9.44 23.53 -0.41
N TRP A 20 8.24 23.56 0.15
CA TRP A 20 7.88 22.76 1.31
C TRP A 20 7.74 21.30 0.86
N ILE A 21 8.87 20.58 0.70
CA ILE A 21 8.85 19.13 0.52
C ILE A 21 8.66 18.52 1.92
N GLY A 22 7.41 18.51 2.39
CA GLY A 22 7.00 17.73 3.54
C GLY A 22 6.92 16.24 3.16
N ALA A 23 8.05 15.61 2.83
CA ALA A 23 8.13 14.16 2.80
C ALA A 23 8.25 13.67 4.25
N CYS A 24 7.11 13.61 4.95
CA CYS A 24 7.05 12.92 6.23
C CYS A 24 7.16 11.42 5.95
N GLU A 25 8.35 10.84 6.17
CA GLU A 25 8.58 9.39 6.13
C GLU A 25 7.79 8.75 7.28
N LYS A 26 6.51 8.43 7.05
CA LYS A 26 5.70 7.73 8.04
C LYS A 26 6.00 6.24 7.94
N VAL A 27 6.73 5.71 8.93
CA VAL A 27 6.91 4.27 9.09
C VAL A 27 5.53 3.62 9.28
N PRO A 28 5.17 2.59 8.49
CA PRO A 28 3.89 1.91 8.65
C PRO A 28 3.83 1.20 10.00
N LEU A 29 2.65 1.16 10.61
CA LEU A 29 2.40 0.33 11.77
C LEU A 29 2.36 -1.13 11.29
N LEU A 30 3.19 -1.99 11.89
CA LEU A 30 3.29 -3.40 11.52
C LEU A 30 2.78 -4.27 12.66
N ALA A 31 2.33 -5.49 12.33
CA ALA A 31 1.87 -6.46 13.32
C ALA A 31 2.96 -6.76 14.38
N PRO A 32 2.61 -6.80 15.68
CA PRO A 32 3.51 -7.27 16.73
C PRO A 32 3.93 -8.73 16.51
N SER A 33 5.07 -9.11 17.11
CA SER A 33 5.56 -10.48 17.09
C SER A 33 4.58 -11.46 17.75
N GLY A 34 4.40 -12.63 17.15
CA GLY A 34 3.47 -13.66 17.64
C GLY A 34 2.02 -13.45 17.22
N SER A 35 1.72 -12.38 16.50
CA SER A 35 0.40 -12.20 15.86
C SER A 35 0.11 -13.35 14.90
N THR A 36 -1.17 -13.66 14.73
CA THR A 36 -1.67 -14.62 13.74
C THR A 36 -2.39 -13.86 12.63
N LEU A 37 -2.01 -14.15 11.38
CA LEU A 37 -2.66 -13.62 10.18
C LEU A 37 -3.43 -14.76 9.50
N THR A 38 -4.71 -14.55 9.25
CA THR A 38 -5.58 -15.49 8.51
C THR A 38 -6.07 -14.82 7.24
N LEU A 39 -5.87 -15.47 6.10
CA LEU A 39 -6.32 -14.99 4.80
C LEU A 39 -7.56 -15.78 4.35
N THR A 40 -8.60 -15.08 3.90
CA THR A 40 -9.82 -15.71 3.39
C THR A 40 -10.30 -15.00 2.14
N ALA A 41 -10.69 -15.77 1.13
CA ALA A 41 -11.32 -15.26 -0.09
C ALA A 41 -12.83 -15.56 -0.06
N SER A 42 -13.66 -14.61 -0.51
CA SER A 42 -15.12 -14.84 -0.62
C SER A 42 -15.49 -15.93 -1.64
N ALA A 43 -14.61 -16.15 -2.62
CA ALA A 43 -14.71 -17.19 -3.64
C ALA A 43 -13.29 -17.61 -4.05
N THR A 44 -13.08 -18.92 -4.20
CA THR A 44 -11.79 -19.53 -4.60
C THR A 44 -11.75 -19.99 -6.05
N ALA A 45 -12.89 -19.91 -6.76
CA ALA A 45 -12.99 -20.17 -8.19
C ALA A 45 -13.65 -18.97 -8.86
N LEU A 46 -13.00 -18.45 -9.90
CA LEU A 46 -13.45 -17.27 -10.64
C LEU A 46 -13.39 -17.55 -12.14
N PRO A 47 -14.32 -16.97 -12.93
CA PRO A 47 -14.14 -16.88 -14.37
C PRO A 47 -12.95 -15.96 -14.70
N LEU A 48 -12.48 -16.01 -15.95
CA LEU A 48 -11.51 -15.05 -16.45
C LEU A 48 -12.03 -13.62 -16.27
N ASN A 49 -11.15 -12.71 -15.84
CA ASN A 49 -11.48 -11.32 -15.47
C ASN A 49 -12.49 -11.18 -14.31
N GLY A 50 -12.82 -12.28 -13.62
CA GLY A 50 -13.64 -12.24 -12.42
C GLY A 50 -12.93 -11.56 -11.25
N THR A 51 -13.67 -11.20 -10.22
CA THR A 51 -13.12 -10.56 -9.01
C THR A 51 -13.66 -11.22 -7.75
N THR A 52 -12.87 -11.21 -6.68
CA THR A 52 -13.30 -11.65 -5.35
C THR A 52 -12.71 -10.74 -4.28
N GLN A 53 -13.37 -10.64 -3.13
CA GLN A 53 -12.78 -9.99 -1.97
C GLN A 53 -11.82 -10.94 -1.26
N LEU A 54 -10.71 -10.37 -0.79
CA LEU A 54 -9.79 -11.00 0.14
C LEU A 54 -9.88 -10.25 1.47
N ILE A 55 -9.92 -11.01 2.54
CA ILE A 55 -9.95 -10.51 3.91
C ILE A 55 -8.75 -11.12 4.63
N ALA A 56 -7.81 -10.27 5.04
CA ALA A 56 -6.78 -10.63 5.99
C ALA A 56 -7.22 -10.22 7.40
N GLN A 57 -7.43 -11.21 8.27
CA GLN A 57 -7.72 -11.00 9.68
C GLN A 57 -6.43 -11.14 10.49
N LEU A 58 -6.09 -10.10 11.24
CA LEU A 58 -4.93 -10.08 12.12
C LEU A 58 -5.40 -10.12 13.57
N ILE A 59 -4.80 -11.00 14.37
CA ILE A 59 -5.07 -11.15 15.81
C ILE A 59 -3.74 -11.23 16.56
N GLU A 60 -3.60 -10.42 17.61
CA GLU A 60 -2.42 -10.40 18.47
C GLU A 60 -2.36 -11.63 19.40
N PRO A 61 -1.20 -11.93 20.02
CA PRO A 61 -1.09 -13.04 20.97
C PRO A 61 -2.10 -12.99 22.13
N ALA A 62 -2.54 -11.78 22.51
CA ALA A 62 -3.52 -11.57 23.57
C ALA A 62 -4.97 -11.95 23.15
N GLY A 63 -5.19 -12.32 21.88
CA GLY A 63 -6.51 -12.65 21.33
C GLY A 63 -7.31 -11.42 20.87
N THR A 64 -6.70 -10.23 20.85
CA THR A 64 -7.32 -8.97 20.43
C THR A 64 -6.86 -8.54 19.04
N PRO A 65 -7.65 -7.73 18.31
CA PRO A 65 -7.16 -7.07 17.11
C PRO A 65 -6.00 -6.12 17.42
N PRO A 66 -5.05 -5.92 16.50
CA PRO A 66 -4.04 -4.89 16.63
C PRO A 66 -4.64 -3.50 16.46
N HIS A 67 -3.82 -2.46 16.70
CA HIS A 67 -4.20 -1.09 16.38
C HIS A 67 -4.69 -0.95 14.93
N SER A 68 -5.83 -0.26 14.75
CA SER A 68 -6.29 0.11 13.41
C SER A 68 -5.23 0.96 12.70
N GLY A 69 -5.07 0.75 11.40
CA GLY A 69 -3.96 1.33 10.64
C GLY A 69 -2.75 0.40 10.54
N THR A 70 -2.80 -0.81 11.08
CA THR A 70 -1.73 -1.80 10.89
C THR A 70 -1.71 -2.23 9.43
N ALA A 71 -0.57 -2.07 8.77
CA ALA A 71 -0.40 -2.32 7.35
C ALA A 71 -0.32 -3.82 7.06
N VAL A 72 -0.99 -4.25 5.99
CA VAL A 72 -0.95 -5.59 5.42
C VAL A 72 -0.64 -5.47 3.92
N SER A 73 0.43 -6.12 3.48
CA SER A 73 0.84 -6.16 2.09
C SER A 73 0.41 -7.48 1.45
N PHE A 74 -0.13 -7.41 0.24
CA PHE A 74 -0.67 -8.54 -0.49
C PHE A 74 0.10 -8.75 -1.80
N THR A 75 0.36 -10.00 -2.13
CA THR A 75 0.96 -10.40 -3.41
C THR A 75 0.20 -11.58 -4.00
N THR A 76 0.32 -11.77 -5.31
CA THR A 76 -0.28 -12.91 -6.01
C THR A 76 0.60 -13.41 -7.14
N THR A 77 0.50 -14.70 -7.46
CA THR A 77 1.21 -15.31 -8.59
C THR A 77 0.51 -15.07 -9.93
N LEU A 78 -0.81 -14.85 -9.94
CA LEU A 78 -1.61 -14.62 -11.15
C LEU A 78 -2.65 -13.53 -10.89
N GLY A 79 -2.98 -12.74 -11.92
CA GLY A 79 -3.94 -11.65 -11.77
C GLY A 79 -3.34 -10.44 -11.06
N SER A 80 -4.18 -9.68 -10.34
CA SER A 80 -3.77 -8.47 -9.63
C SER A 80 -4.61 -8.28 -8.36
N ILE A 81 -4.07 -7.54 -7.39
CA ILE A 81 -4.75 -7.18 -6.15
C ILE A 81 -4.82 -5.66 -6.06
N GLU A 82 -5.99 -5.12 -5.74
CA GLU A 82 -6.22 -3.68 -5.61
C GLU A 82 -6.99 -3.36 -4.31
N PRO A 83 -6.43 -2.51 -3.43
CA PRO A 83 -5.02 -2.08 -3.40
C PRO A 83 -4.09 -3.25 -3.00
N ALA A 84 -2.80 -3.19 -3.39
CA ALA A 84 -1.81 -4.18 -2.98
C ALA A 84 -1.40 -4.05 -1.49
N ASP A 85 -1.56 -2.87 -0.91
CA ASP A 85 -1.38 -2.59 0.52
C ASP A 85 -2.67 -2.06 1.12
N ALA A 86 -3.09 -2.61 2.25
CA ALA A 86 -4.27 -2.14 2.98
C ALA A 86 -3.98 -2.06 4.48
N SER A 87 -4.73 -1.21 5.17
CA SER A 87 -4.64 -1.06 6.62
C SER A 87 -5.77 -1.80 7.31
N THR A 88 -5.51 -2.32 8.50
CA THR A 88 -6.54 -2.93 9.33
C THR A 88 -7.55 -1.90 9.84
N ASP A 89 -8.82 -2.28 9.85
CA ASP A 89 -9.86 -1.58 10.61
C ASP A 89 -9.75 -1.85 12.12
N THR A 90 -10.72 -1.36 12.90
CA THR A 90 -10.79 -1.57 14.36
C THR A 90 -11.03 -3.01 14.78
N SER A 91 -11.44 -3.87 13.86
CA SER A 91 -11.61 -5.32 14.08
C SER A 91 -10.39 -6.13 13.64
N GLY A 92 -9.32 -5.47 13.17
CA GLY A 92 -8.11 -6.13 12.71
C GLY A 92 -8.20 -6.67 11.29
N ARG A 93 -9.16 -6.22 10.49
CA ARG A 93 -9.39 -6.69 9.12
C ARG A 93 -8.81 -5.73 8.10
N ALA A 94 -7.99 -6.25 7.20
CA ALA A 94 -7.61 -5.58 5.96
C ALA A 94 -8.32 -6.24 4.78
N VAL A 95 -9.03 -5.44 3.99
CA VAL A 95 -9.86 -5.92 2.88
C VAL A 95 -9.33 -5.37 1.56
N VAL A 96 -9.12 -6.25 0.59
CA VAL A 96 -8.66 -5.91 -0.76
C VAL A 96 -9.47 -6.68 -1.80
N THR A 97 -9.39 -6.25 -3.07
CA THR A 97 -10.03 -6.95 -4.18
C THR A 97 -8.99 -7.68 -5.00
N PHE A 98 -9.14 -8.99 -5.15
CA PHE A 98 -8.42 -9.76 -6.15
C PHE A 98 -9.16 -9.72 -7.48
N LYS A 99 -8.41 -9.50 -8.57
CA LYS A 99 -8.89 -9.55 -9.95
C LYS A 99 -8.16 -10.66 -10.68
N ALA A 100 -8.92 -11.66 -11.12
CA ALA A 100 -8.40 -12.75 -11.94
C ALA A 100 -7.89 -12.21 -13.28
N GLY A 101 -6.82 -12.82 -13.79
CA GLY A 101 -6.30 -12.49 -15.11
C GLY A 101 -7.11 -13.10 -16.25
N THR A 102 -6.50 -13.12 -17.44
CA THR A 102 -7.03 -13.74 -18.65
C THR A 102 -6.51 -15.17 -18.88
N THR A 103 -5.66 -15.66 -17.98
CA THR A 103 -5.01 -16.97 -18.10
C THR A 103 -5.62 -17.93 -17.07
N ASN A 104 -5.95 -19.14 -17.51
CA ASN A 104 -6.37 -20.21 -16.61
C ASN A 104 -5.20 -20.67 -15.73
N GLY A 105 -5.47 -20.90 -14.46
CA GLY A 105 -4.49 -21.41 -13.51
C GLY A 105 -4.91 -21.18 -12.06
N THR A 106 -4.04 -21.60 -11.14
CA THR A 106 -4.21 -21.37 -9.71
C THR A 106 -3.41 -20.14 -9.30
N ALA A 107 -4.11 -19.09 -8.87
CA ALA A 107 -3.47 -17.95 -8.22
C ALA A 107 -3.17 -18.32 -6.77
N THR A 108 -1.93 -18.16 -6.34
CA THR A 108 -1.54 -18.23 -4.93
C THR A 108 -1.40 -16.80 -4.43
N ILE A 109 -2.05 -16.50 -3.31
CA ILE A 109 -2.07 -15.18 -2.71
C ILE A 109 -1.33 -15.24 -1.38
N SER A 110 -0.46 -14.26 -1.14
CA SER A 110 0.22 -14.09 0.14
C SER A 110 -0.15 -12.74 0.75
N ALA A 111 -0.37 -12.72 2.07
CA ALA A 111 -0.61 -11.52 2.86
C ALA A 111 0.42 -11.47 4.01
N ILE A 112 1.06 -10.32 4.22
CA ILE A 112 2.17 -10.15 5.15
C ILE A 112 1.97 -8.89 5.99
N SER A 113 2.27 -8.97 7.28
CA SER A 113 2.39 -7.80 8.15
C SER A 113 3.47 -8.05 9.20
N GLY A 114 4.46 -7.15 9.31
CA GLY A 114 5.58 -7.35 10.22
C GLY A 114 6.29 -8.68 9.96
N GLY A 115 6.35 -9.53 10.99
CA GLY A 115 6.95 -10.87 10.90
C GLY A 115 5.98 -12.02 10.63
N VAL A 116 4.69 -11.75 10.38
CA VAL A 116 3.67 -12.79 10.13
C VAL A 116 3.20 -12.77 8.68
N SER A 117 2.95 -13.96 8.12
CA SER A 117 2.44 -14.15 6.77
C SER A 117 1.38 -15.25 6.71
N ALA A 118 0.42 -15.12 5.80
CA ALA A 118 -0.47 -16.21 5.40
C ALA A 118 -0.46 -16.34 3.88
N THR A 119 -0.65 -17.56 3.40
CA THR A 119 -0.71 -17.88 1.97
C THR A 119 -1.84 -18.85 1.71
N GLY A 120 -2.56 -18.66 0.60
CA GLY A 120 -3.69 -19.50 0.20
C GLY A 120 -4.00 -19.43 -1.29
#